data_AF-A0A7C6LWL6-F1
#
_entry.id   AF-A0A7C6LWL6-F1
#
_cell.length_a   1.000
_cell.length_b   1.000
_cell.length_c   1.000
_cell.angle_alpha   90.00
_cell.angle_beta   90.00
_cell.angle_gamma   90.00
#
_symmetry.space_group_name_H-M   'P 1'
#
loop_
_entity.id
_entity.type
_entity.pdbx_description
1 polymer ?
#
loop_
_entity_poly.entity_id
_entity_poly.type
_entity_poly.pdbx_seq_one_letter_code
_entity_poly.pdbx_strand_id
1 'polypeptide(L)'
;MNSAITSDNGIAAALKSHSIDTLTISTANVRLKGFPYGFLGGASGRIDDKIIFNGNLSAHPDYLRIKDFIEERGLRVVFFEEYPLEDIGSIIQITK
;
A
#
# COMPACT_ATOMS: atom_id res chain seq x y z
N MET A 1 0.11 -17.21 4.72
CA MET A 1 -1.23 -16.60 4.90
C MET A 1 -1.37 -15.46 3.92
N ASN A 2 -2.58 -15.22 3.44
CA ASN A 2 -2.86 -14.06 2.58
C ASN A 2 -3.00 -12.82 3.45
N SER A 3 -2.67 -11.65 2.91
CA SER A 3 -2.75 -10.40 3.64
C SER A 3 -3.05 -9.22 2.75
N ALA A 4 -3.63 -8.18 3.33
CA ALA A 4 -4.07 -7.00 2.61
C ALA A 4 -3.93 -5.73 3.47
N ILE A 5 -3.70 -4.60 2.79
CA ILE A 5 -3.76 -3.26 3.37
C ILE A 5 -4.87 -2.51 2.65
N THR A 6 -5.78 -1.88 3.39
CA THR A 6 -6.87 -1.12 2.79
C THR A 6 -7.30 0.04 3.69
N SER A 7 -7.71 1.14 3.09
CA SER A 7 -8.39 2.24 3.79
C SER A 7 -9.91 2.09 3.82
N ASP A 8 -10.45 1.11 3.09
CA ASP A 8 -11.89 0.86 2.99
C ASP A 8 -12.33 -0.14 4.07
N ASN A 9 -13.21 0.31 4.97
CA ASN A 9 -13.71 -0.50 6.09
C ASN A 9 -14.62 -1.65 5.64
N GLY A 10 -15.34 -1.51 4.52
CA GLY A 10 -16.17 -2.56 3.95
C GLY A 10 -15.32 -3.69 3.37
N ILE A 11 -14.28 -3.33 2.61
CA ILE A 11 -13.28 -4.28 2.13
C ILE A 11 -12.57 -4.94 3.31
N ALA A 12 -12.17 -4.16 4.33
CA ALA A 12 -11.51 -4.72 5.51
C ALA A 12 -12.39 -5.74 6.25
N ALA A 13 -13.68 -5.47 6.40
CA ALA A 13 -14.63 -6.39 7.02
C ALA A 13 -14.79 -7.69 6.21
N ALA A 14 -14.90 -7.57 4.88
CA ALA A 14 -15.00 -8.72 4.00
C ALA A 14 -13.72 -9.59 4.02
N LEU A 15 -12.54 -8.98 3.99
CA LEU A 15 -11.27 -9.72 4.05
C LEU A 15 -11.11 -10.46 5.38
N LYS A 16 -11.44 -9.78 6.50
CA LYS A 16 -11.38 -10.39 7.83
C LYS A 16 -12.36 -11.55 8.00
N SER A 17 -13.57 -11.48 7.43
CA SER A 17 -14.53 -12.60 7.48
C SER A 17 -14.02 -13.84 6.72
N HIS A 18 -13.12 -13.64 5.75
CA HIS A 18 -12.42 -14.69 5.02
C HIS A 18 -11.06 -15.06 5.62
N SER A 19 -10.77 -14.68 6.88
CA SER A 19 -9.51 -14.98 7.58
C SER A 19 -8.25 -14.46 6.87
N ILE A 20 -8.37 -13.36 6.12
CA ILE A 20 -7.23 -12.65 5.53
C ILE A 20 -6.73 -11.62 6.55
N ASP A 21 -5.44 -11.69 6.89
CA ASP A 21 -4.85 -10.72 7.81
C ASP A 21 -4.82 -9.33 7.15
N THR A 22 -5.49 -8.37 7.79
CA THR A 22 -5.86 -7.11 7.14
C THR A 22 -5.50 -5.92 8.00
N LEU A 23 -4.58 -5.09 7.50
CA LEU A 23 -4.27 -3.78 8.08
C LEU A 23 -5.19 -2.71 7.51
N THR A 24 -5.96 -2.08 8.40
CA THR A 24 -6.77 -0.89 8.06
C THR A 24 -5.96 0.39 8.30
N ILE A 25 -5.90 1.26 7.29
CA ILE A 25 -5.15 2.54 7.28
C ILE A 25 -6.08 3.73 7.00
N SER A 26 -5.58 4.94 7.19
CA SER A 26 -6.26 6.18 6.83
C SER A 26 -6.25 6.43 5.31
N THR A 27 -7.20 7.22 4.81
CA THR A 27 -7.42 7.54 3.38
C THR A 27 -6.58 8.72 2.87
N ALA A 28 -5.60 9.20 3.63
CA ALA A 28 -4.88 10.43 3.33
C ALA A 28 -3.55 10.20 2.61
N ASN A 29 -2.97 11.27 2.06
CA ASN A 29 -1.56 11.33 1.61
C ASN A 29 -1.17 10.46 0.41
N VAL A 30 -2.15 9.91 -0.31
CA VAL A 30 -1.95 9.39 -1.67
C VAL A 30 -2.52 10.39 -2.67
N ARG A 31 -1.68 10.98 -3.52
CA ARG A 31 -2.12 11.92 -4.56
C ARG A 31 -2.81 11.16 -5.68
N LEU A 32 -3.94 11.69 -6.16
CA LEU A 32 -4.56 11.31 -7.42
C LEU A 32 -5.19 12.55 -8.05
N LYS A 33 -4.70 12.97 -9.22
CA LYS A 33 -5.14 14.22 -9.87
C LYS A 33 -6.65 14.18 -10.15
N GLY A 34 -7.38 15.19 -9.68
CA GLY A 34 -8.83 15.31 -9.86
C GLY A 34 -9.66 14.66 -8.75
N PHE A 35 -9.02 14.07 -7.74
CA PHE A 35 -9.68 13.43 -6.60
C PHE A 35 -9.09 13.94 -5.27
N PRO A 36 -9.84 13.85 -4.15
CA PRO A 36 -9.32 14.25 -2.84
C PRO A 36 -8.11 13.40 -2.38
N TYR A 37 -8.07 12.13 -2.79
CA TYR A 37 -7.00 11.17 -2.51
C TYR A 37 -7.08 10.00 -3.50
N GLY A 38 -5.97 9.28 -3.67
CA GLY A 38 -5.87 8.03 -4.41
C GLY A 38 -5.85 6.80 -3.50
N PHE A 39 -5.54 5.65 -4.07
CA PHE A 39 -5.46 4.38 -3.36
C PHE A 39 -4.00 3.97 -3.12
N LEU A 40 -3.70 3.49 -1.90
CA LEU A 40 -2.37 2.97 -1.58
C LEU A 40 -1.98 1.79 -2.51
N GLY A 41 -2.95 0.93 -2.84
CA GLY A 41 -2.77 -0.17 -3.79
C GLY A 41 -2.45 0.32 -5.21
N GLY A 42 -3.01 1.45 -5.64
CA GLY A 42 -2.71 2.04 -6.94
C GLY A 42 -1.39 2.81 -7.00
N ALA A 43 -0.88 3.21 -5.84
CA ALA A 43 0.44 3.79 -5.67
C ALA A 43 1.55 2.75 -5.45
N SER A 44 1.27 1.45 -5.56
CA SER A 44 2.24 0.41 -5.21
C SER A 44 2.18 -0.82 -6.10
N GLY A 45 3.12 -1.73 -5.87
CA GLY A 45 3.09 -3.08 -6.40
C GLY A 45 4.24 -3.93 -5.89
N ARG A 46 4.22 -5.22 -6.24
CA ARG A 46 5.21 -6.19 -5.79
C ARG A 46 6.20 -6.51 -6.90
N ILE A 47 7.49 -6.41 -6.60
CA ILE A 47 8.59 -6.89 -7.44
C ILE A 47 9.45 -7.83 -6.60
N ASP A 48 9.43 -9.12 -6.93
CA ASP A 48 10.08 -10.19 -6.17
C ASP A 48 9.68 -10.17 -4.67
N ASP A 49 10.64 -9.83 -3.82
CA ASP A 49 10.54 -9.71 -2.36
C ASP A 49 10.28 -8.27 -1.88
N LYS A 50 10.01 -7.33 -2.79
CA LYS A 50 9.82 -5.91 -2.48
C LYS A 50 8.39 -5.46 -2.75
N ILE A 51 7.84 -4.70 -1.83
CA ILE A 51 6.70 -3.82 -2.10
C ILE A 51 7.26 -2.43 -2.41
N ILE A 52 7.06 -1.99 -3.65
CA ILE A 52 7.52 -0.69 -4.13
C ILE A 52 6.34 0.27 -4.10
N PHE A 53 6.57 1.47 -3.57
CA PHE A 53 5.63 2.58 -3.61
C PHE A 53 6.13 3.67 -4.56
N ASN A 54 5.22 4.22 -5.36
CA ASN A 54 5.49 5.35 -6.24
C ASN A 54 5.43 6.66 -5.44
N GLY A 55 6.55 7.00 -4.79
CA GLY A 55 6.73 8.24 -4.05
C GLY A 55 6.84 8.04 -2.54
N ASN A 56 6.77 9.15 -1.79
CA ASN A 56 7.21 9.21 -0.41
C ASN A 56 6.18 8.58 0.55
N LEU A 57 6.39 7.31 0.87
CA LEU A 57 5.58 6.59 1.86
C LEU A 57 5.77 7.13 3.29
N SER A 58 6.95 7.67 3.64
CA SER A 58 7.21 8.16 5.01
C SER A 58 6.36 9.38 5.37
N ALA A 59 5.82 10.08 4.37
CA ALA A 59 4.84 11.14 4.56
C ALA A 59 3.42 10.63 4.88
N HIS A 60 3.12 9.34 4.70
CA HIS A 60 1.80 8.77 5.04
C HIS A 60 1.65 8.64 6.57
N PRO A 61 0.52 9.06 7.16
CA PRO A 61 0.32 9.02 8.63
C PRO A 61 0.48 7.61 9.24
N ASP A 62 0.13 6.57 8.48
CA ASP A 62 0.30 5.17 8.89
C ASP A 62 1.62 4.52 8.43
N TYR A 63 2.64 5.29 8.04
CA TYR A 63 3.90 4.77 7.47
C TYR A 63 4.49 3.59 8.26
N LEU A 64 4.73 3.76 9.57
CA LEU A 64 5.35 2.72 10.38
C LEU A 64 4.51 1.44 10.41
N ARG A 65 3.17 1.57 10.54
CA ARG A 65 2.25 0.43 10.55
C ARG A 65 2.26 -0.31 9.21
N ILE A 66 2.29 0.42 8.10
CA ILE A 66 2.40 -0.16 6.76
C ILE A 66 3.73 -0.90 6.61
N LYS A 67 4.82 -0.27 7.03
CA LYS A 67 6.17 -0.84 6.93
C LYS A 67 6.29 -2.12 7.75
N ASP A 68 5.93 -2.08 9.02
CA ASP A 68 6.04 -3.22 9.93
C ASP A 68 5.19 -4.39 9.43
N PHE A 69 3.94 -4.11 8.99
CA PHE A 69 3.07 -5.14 8.44
C PHE A 69 3.66 -5.83 7.20
N ILE A 70 4.33 -5.09 6.31
CA ILE A 70 4.98 -5.67 5.14
C ILE A 70 6.23 -6.47 5.56
N GLU A 71 7.05 -5.94 6.46
CA GLU A 71 8.32 -6.55 6.86
C GLU A 71 8.14 -7.80 7.74
N GLU A 72 7.11 -7.86 8.58
CA GLU A 72 6.72 -9.06 9.33
C GLU A 72 6.39 -10.25 8.40
N ARG A 73 6.13 -10.00 7.12
CA ARG A 73 5.87 -11.01 6.08
C ARG A 73 7.12 -11.41 5.30
N GLY A 74 8.29 -10.94 5.72
CA GLY A 74 9.56 -11.20 5.05
C GLY A 74 9.71 -10.45 3.71
N LEU A 75 8.94 -9.38 3.50
CA LEU A 75 9.05 -8.49 2.34
C LEU A 75 9.80 -7.21 2.71
N ARG A 76 10.40 -6.56 1.72
CA ARG A 76 11.07 -5.27 1.89
C ARG A 76 10.21 -4.12 1.37
N VAL A 77 10.26 -2.99 2.04
CA VAL A 77 9.58 -1.77 1.59
C VAL A 77 10.56 -0.87 0.85
N VAL A 78 10.18 -0.41 -0.34
CA VAL A 78 10.94 0.55 -1.14
C VAL A 78 10.03 1.71 -1.53
N PHE A 79 10.51 2.94 -1.34
CA PHE A 79 9.80 4.17 -1.67
C PHE A 79 10.81 5.29 -1.96
N PHE A 80 10.32 6.43 -2.44
CA PHE A 80 11.15 7.53 -2.93
C PHE A 80 10.75 8.82 -2.22
N GLU A 81 11.63 9.39 -1.39
CA GLU A 81 11.31 10.56 -0.55
C GLU A 81 11.18 11.85 -1.38
N GLU A 82 11.73 11.86 -2.59
CA GLU A 82 11.90 13.01 -3.46
C GLU A 82 10.59 13.53 -4.06
N TYR A 83 9.53 12.73 -4.08
CA TYR A 83 8.25 13.12 -4.65
C TYR A 83 7.08 12.52 -3.87
N PRO A 84 5.89 13.16 -3.86
CA PRO A 84 4.80 12.68 -3.03
C PRO A 84 4.24 11.36 -3.56
N LEU A 85 3.79 10.52 -2.62
CA LEU A 85 3.13 9.24 -2.90
C LEU A 85 1.92 9.46 -3.83
N GLU A 86 1.92 8.80 -4.98
CA GLU A 86 0.93 9.03 -6.04
C GLU A 86 0.41 7.72 -6.61
N ASP A 87 -0.92 7.67 -6.73
CA ASP A 87 -1.64 6.60 -7.39
C ASP A 87 -1.43 6.67 -8.91
N ILE A 88 -0.83 5.62 -9.45
CA ILE A 88 -0.54 5.44 -10.88
C ILE A 88 -1.28 4.23 -11.46
N GLY A 89 -2.27 3.70 -10.74
CA GLY A 89 -3.02 2.50 -11.09
C GLY A 89 -2.47 1.22 -10.47
N SER A 90 -1.22 0.83 -10.75
CA SER A 90 -0.49 -0.28 -10.12
C SER A 90 0.93 -0.41 -10.69
N ILE A 91 1.86 -0.96 -9.90
CA ILE A 91 3.15 -1.46 -10.41
C ILE A 91 3.04 -2.97 -10.65
N ILE A 92 3.23 -3.41 -11.89
CA ILE A 92 3.15 -4.83 -12.27
C ILE A 92 4.50 -5.30 -12.79
N GLN A 93 5.07 -6.32 -12.13
CA GLN A 93 6.26 -7.02 -12.62
C GLN A 93 5.89 -7.92 -13.80
N ILE A 94 6.57 -7.76 -14.93
CA ILE A 94 6.49 -8.67 -16.06
C ILE A 94 7.65 -9.66 -15.95
N THR A 95 7.33 -10.93 -15.69
CA THR A 95 8.30 -12.03 -15.70
C THR A 95 8.33 -12.69 -17.07
N LYS A 96 9.52 -13.09 -17.52
CA LYS A 96 9.71 -13.87 -18.74
C LYS A 96 9.65 -15.37 -18.44
#